data_AF-A0A973LDI5-F1
#
_entry.id   AF-A0A973LDI5-F1
#
_cell.length_a   1.000
_cell.length_b   1.000
_cell.length_c   1.000
_cell.angle_alpha   90.00
_cell.angle_beta   90.00
_cell.angle_gamma   90.00
#
_symmetry.space_group_name_H-M   'P 1'
#
loop_
_entity.id
_entity.type
_entity.pdbx_description
1 polymer ?
#
loop_
_entity_poly.entity_id
_entity_poly.type
_entity_poly.pdbx_seq_one_letter_code
_entity_poly.pdbx_strand_id
1 'polypeptide(L)'
;MGNPVKKIVSKLTSLTSHFHGIGERTGSAVHGHGGHVHDAANKFDEEEKKLGTEAKDKLGTEANKLESQGAHEAEAAARASTAAAAVRGRADGAAAAAAASERAKVAEAAVRGRAEAEQKIRIDALRAQGHGPQRHLDPDDETLQRRLGTTEYNPNGSVKLKQGGPNVNHVASKDWIDPETGTTIDAETGGPHRCGAVATRFDNAGDMVKVDDYVRKYIDQHGEPPTSIPIKDVLGEDGHKRLTGFYKDPQDPSKYLPVDFEGGNITPVYKLDANNKWIARTIFPNPRFGRHP
;
A
#
# COMPACT_ATOMS: atom_id res chain seq x y z
N MET A 1 47.19 16.94 4.31
CA MET A 1 47.04 17.38 5.72
C MET A 1 48.33 17.00 6.45
N GLY A 2 49.11 17.99 6.89
CA GLY A 2 50.48 17.77 7.39
C GLY A 2 50.51 17.23 8.82
N ASN A 3 51.42 16.28 9.07
CA ASN A 3 51.59 15.59 10.35
C ASN A 3 52.03 16.56 11.47
N PRO A 4 51.23 16.76 12.55
CA PRO A 4 51.50 17.74 13.61
C PRO A 4 52.79 17.46 14.40
N VAL A 5 53.28 16.23 14.41
CA VAL A 5 54.54 15.84 15.08
C VAL A 5 55.76 16.52 14.43
N LYS A 6 55.72 16.78 13.11
CA LYS A 6 56.84 17.47 12.41
C LYS A 6 56.99 18.95 12.81
N LYS A 7 55.93 19.61 13.29
CA LYS A 7 56.00 21.02 13.73
C LYS A 7 56.64 21.19 15.11
N ILE A 8 56.58 20.16 15.96
CA ILE A 8 57.17 20.20 17.32
C ILE A 8 58.67 19.93 17.25
N VAL A 9 59.10 18.95 16.44
CA VAL A 9 60.54 18.66 16.25
C VAL A 9 61.28 19.84 15.60
N SER A 10 60.63 20.59 14.68
CA SER A 10 61.22 21.78 14.06
C SER A 10 61.39 22.98 15.00
N LYS A 11 60.67 23.05 16.13
CA LYS A 11 60.87 24.11 17.13
C LYS A 11 61.95 23.77 18.15
N LEU A 12 62.16 22.48 18.45
CA LEU A 12 63.20 22.04 19.38
C LEU A 12 64.62 22.15 18.80
N THR A 13 64.81 22.01 17.48
CA THR A 13 66.11 22.26 16.82
C THR A 13 66.49 23.74 16.71
N SER A 14 65.57 24.67 16.96
CA SER A 14 65.85 26.11 16.92
C SER A 14 66.37 26.69 18.24
N LEU A 15 66.28 25.94 19.36
CA LEU A 15 66.80 26.40 20.67
C LEU A 15 68.24 25.98 20.93
N THR A 16 68.77 24.97 20.23
CA THR A 16 70.15 24.50 20.42
C THR A 16 71.20 25.32 19.65
N SER A 17 70.79 26.27 18.80
CA SER A 17 71.69 27.10 17.99
C SER A 17 72.04 28.47 18.59
N HIS A 18 71.60 28.78 19.82
CA HIS A 18 71.86 30.08 20.47
C HIS A 18 72.92 30.07 21.59
N PHE A 19 73.63 28.96 21.81
CA PHE A 19 74.67 28.82 22.84
C PHE A 19 76.05 28.38 22.28
N HIS A 20 76.47 28.99 21.17
CA HIS A 20 77.86 28.93 20.70
C HIS A 20 78.27 30.33 20.21
N GLY A 21 78.96 31.11 21.04
CA GLY A 21 79.53 32.37 20.54
C GLY A 21 79.95 33.44 21.53
N ILE A 22 80.62 33.13 22.65
CA ILE A 22 81.49 34.08 23.39
C ILE A 22 82.52 33.20 24.11
N GLY A 23 83.83 33.22 23.89
CA GLY A 23 84.73 34.24 23.36
C GLY A 23 85.87 34.41 24.37
N GLU A 24 87.00 33.75 24.11
CA GLU A 24 88.27 33.94 24.82
C GLU A 24 88.68 35.43 24.87
N ARG A 25 89.21 35.91 26.00
CA ARG A 25 90.22 36.99 26.07
C ARG A 25 90.82 37.17 27.48
N THR A 26 92.05 36.65 27.62
CA THR A 26 93.25 37.30 28.19
C THR A 26 93.13 38.30 29.37
N GLY A 27 93.78 37.95 30.48
CA GLY A 27 95.00 38.63 30.91
C GLY A 27 94.92 39.83 31.87
N SER A 28 95.82 39.78 32.86
CA SER A 28 96.48 40.89 33.58
C SER A 28 95.97 41.25 35.00
N ALA A 29 96.96 41.32 35.88
CA ALA A 29 96.90 41.55 37.31
C ALA A 29 96.71 43.02 37.67
N VAL A 30 95.96 43.34 38.74
CA VAL A 30 96.23 44.48 39.64
C VAL A 30 95.69 44.16 41.04
N HIS A 31 96.54 44.39 42.04
CA HIS A 31 96.27 44.39 43.48
C HIS A 31 95.27 45.48 43.92
N GLY A 32 94.44 45.16 44.92
CA GLY A 32 94.16 46.11 46.01
C GLY A 32 92.69 46.44 46.28
N HIS A 33 92.32 46.28 47.57
CA HIS A 33 91.15 46.85 48.26
C HIS A 33 89.77 46.35 47.78
N GLY A 34 89.03 45.51 48.50
CA GLY A 34 88.87 45.40 49.95
C GLY A 34 87.68 46.24 50.42
N GLY A 35 86.46 45.73 50.20
CA GLY A 35 85.23 46.28 50.78
C GLY A 35 84.04 46.29 49.81
N HIS A 36 82.94 45.64 50.19
CA HIS A 36 81.60 45.67 49.55
C HIS A 36 81.35 44.78 48.31
N VAL A 37 81.60 43.46 48.39
CA VAL A 37 81.13 42.49 47.36
C VAL A 37 80.07 41.50 47.86
N HIS A 38 79.61 41.61 49.11
CA HIS A 38 78.62 40.67 49.64
C HIS A 38 77.15 40.97 49.29
N ASP A 39 76.82 42.16 48.76
CA ASP A 39 75.43 42.50 48.41
C ASP A 39 75.07 42.32 46.92
N ALA A 40 76.04 42.23 46.01
CA ALA A 40 75.77 42.07 44.58
C ALA A 40 75.58 40.60 44.15
N ALA A 41 76.27 39.66 44.82
CA ALA A 41 76.16 38.23 44.52
C ALA A 41 74.83 37.62 44.98
N ASN A 42 74.26 38.10 46.10
CA ASN A 42 72.95 37.63 46.59
C ASN A 42 71.78 38.13 45.71
N LYS A 43 71.90 39.28 45.04
CA LYS A 43 70.84 39.80 44.16
C LYS A 43 70.73 39.03 42.83
N PHE A 44 71.84 38.55 42.28
CA PHE A 44 71.83 37.75 41.06
C PHE A 44 71.26 36.35 41.29
N ASP A 45 71.59 35.71 42.41
CA ASP A 45 71.06 34.39 42.79
C ASP A 45 69.55 34.43 43.08
N GLU A 46 69.03 35.55 43.61
CA GLU A 46 67.59 35.73 43.82
C GLU A 46 66.83 36.03 42.51
N GLU A 47 67.38 36.82 41.59
CA GLU A 47 66.76 37.05 40.28
C GLU A 47 66.74 35.79 39.40
N GLU A 48 67.80 34.98 39.40
CA GLU A 48 67.85 33.73 38.62
C GLU A 48 66.87 32.68 39.17
N LYS A 49 66.74 32.58 40.51
CA LYS A 49 65.71 31.72 41.13
C LYS A 49 64.30 32.20 40.82
N LYS A 50 64.06 33.51 40.82
CA LYS A 50 62.75 34.11 40.50
C LYS A 50 62.38 33.92 39.02
N LEU A 51 63.31 34.15 38.10
CA LEU A 51 63.11 33.90 36.67
C LEU A 51 62.92 32.41 36.37
N GLY A 52 63.65 31.54 37.08
CA GLY A 52 63.50 30.09 36.96
C GLY A 52 62.15 29.56 37.47
N THR A 53 61.57 30.19 38.50
CA THR A 53 60.22 29.84 39.00
C THR A 53 59.12 30.42 38.11
N GLU A 54 59.20 31.68 37.69
CA GLU A 54 58.22 32.28 36.76
C GLU A 54 58.19 31.59 35.38
N ALA A 55 59.35 31.16 34.87
CA ALA A 55 59.41 30.40 33.62
C ALA A 55 58.81 28.99 33.76
N LYS A 56 59.04 28.30 34.89
CA LYS A 56 58.44 26.99 35.17
C LYS A 56 56.92 27.09 35.33
N ASP A 57 56.41 28.12 36.01
CA ASP A 57 54.98 28.31 36.19
C ASP A 57 54.30 28.67 34.86
N LYS A 58 54.90 29.54 34.04
CA LYS A 58 54.36 29.87 32.70
C LYS A 58 54.37 28.67 31.76
N LEU A 59 55.45 27.87 31.76
CA LEU A 59 55.55 26.66 30.95
C LEU A 59 54.59 25.57 31.43
N GLY A 60 54.42 25.40 32.74
CA GLY A 60 53.44 24.47 33.31
C GLY A 60 52.00 24.89 32.99
N THR A 61 51.71 26.19 33.01
CA THR A 61 50.37 26.73 32.70
C THR A 61 50.04 26.58 31.20
N GLU A 62 50.99 26.89 30.31
CA GLU A 62 50.83 26.68 28.86
C GLU A 62 50.77 25.19 28.48
N ALA A 63 51.54 24.33 29.16
CA ALA A 63 51.46 22.88 28.96
C ALA A 63 50.09 22.32 29.37
N ASN A 64 49.59 22.70 30.56
CA ASN A 64 48.25 22.30 31.02
C ASN A 64 47.14 22.84 30.11
N LYS A 65 47.30 24.06 29.58
CA LYS A 65 46.34 24.65 28.63
C LYS A 65 46.33 23.89 27.30
N LEU A 66 47.49 23.55 26.75
CA LEU A 66 47.59 22.76 25.52
C LEU A 66 47.05 21.34 25.69
N GLU A 67 47.29 20.72 26.85
CA GLU A 67 46.74 19.41 27.19
C GLU A 67 45.21 19.45 27.32
N SER A 68 44.66 20.49 27.96
CA SER A 68 43.21 20.70 28.06
C SER A 68 42.57 20.98 26.69
N GLN A 69 43.24 21.72 25.79
CA GLN A 69 42.76 21.98 24.44
C GLN A 69 42.77 20.70 23.59
N GLY A 70 43.83 19.89 23.69
CA GLY A 70 43.90 18.59 23.02
C GLY A 70 42.80 17.63 23.50
N ALA A 71 42.50 17.63 24.81
CA ALA A 71 41.41 16.84 25.37
C ALA A 71 40.03 17.28 24.84
N HIS A 72 39.77 18.60 24.78
CA HIS A 72 38.51 19.13 24.26
C HIS A 72 38.33 18.88 22.75
N GLU A 73 39.40 18.99 21.95
CA GLU A 73 39.36 18.68 20.51
C GLU A 73 39.11 17.19 20.25
N ALA A 74 39.75 16.30 21.03
CA ALA A 74 39.52 14.87 20.96
C ALA A 74 38.07 14.49 21.33
N GLU A 75 37.52 15.10 22.37
CA GLU A 75 36.12 14.87 22.78
C GLU A 75 35.12 15.39 21.73
N ALA A 76 35.38 16.57 21.15
CA ALA A 76 34.56 17.11 20.06
C ALA A 76 34.59 16.22 18.82
N ALA A 77 35.76 15.69 18.45
CA ALA A 77 35.90 14.74 17.34
C ALA A 77 35.18 13.42 17.60
N ALA A 78 35.24 12.89 18.83
CA ALA A 78 34.50 11.71 19.23
C ALA A 78 32.98 11.93 19.14
N ARG A 79 32.47 13.05 19.67
CA ARG A 79 31.04 13.42 19.59
C ARG A 79 30.57 13.58 18.14
N ALA A 80 31.38 14.22 17.28
CA ALA A 80 31.07 14.36 15.87
C ALA A 80 31.05 13.01 15.14
N SER A 81 31.98 12.10 15.46
CA SER A 81 32.01 10.74 14.91
C SER A 81 30.77 9.93 15.32
N THR A 82 30.39 9.97 16.61
CA THR A 82 29.18 9.31 17.13
C THR A 82 27.91 9.89 16.50
N ALA A 83 27.80 11.22 16.36
CA ALA A 83 26.67 11.86 15.70
C ALA A 83 26.57 11.45 14.21
N ALA A 84 27.69 11.44 13.47
CA ALA A 84 27.70 11.00 12.07
C ALA A 84 27.37 9.51 11.90
N ALA A 85 27.72 8.66 12.86
CA ALA A 85 27.30 7.25 12.88
C ALA A 85 25.78 7.11 13.12
N ALA A 86 25.22 7.90 14.04
CA ALA A 86 23.77 7.91 14.32
C ALA A 86 22.94 8.42 13.12
N VAL A 87 23.42 9.46 12.40
CA VAL A 87 22.75 9.94 11.18
C VAL A 87 22.80 8.88 10.07
N ARG A 88 23.93 8.20 9.88
CA ARG A 88 24.03 7.09 8.91
C ARG A 88 23.10 5.94 9.23
N GLY A 89 23.06 5.48 10.48
CA GLY A 89 22.12 4.41 10.89
C GLY A 89 20.64 4.77 10.67
N ARG A 90 20.26 6.04 10.83
CA ARG A 90 18.91 6.52 10.52
C ARG A 90 18.64 6.57 9.01
N ALA A 91 19.61 7.02 8.21
CA ALA A 91 19.48 7.05 6.75
C ALA A 91 19.39 5.64 6.16
N ASP A 92 20.20 4.71 6.64
CA ASP A 92 20.18 3.29 6.23
C ASP A 92 18.86 2.63 6.65
N GLY A 93 18.35 2.94 7.85
CA GLY A 93 17.04 2.49 8.31
C GLY A 93 15.87 3.02 7.47
N ALA A 94 15.91 4.30 7.07
CA ALA A 94 14.90 4.90 6.20
C ALA A 94 14.92 4.30 4.80
N ALA A 95 16.11 4.07 4.23
CA ALA A 95 16.26 3.40 2.94
C ALA A 95 15.76 1.96 2.98
N ALA A 96 16.05 1.21 4.05
CA ALA A 96 15.54 -0.14 4.25
C ALA A 96 14.01 -0.18 4.39
N ALA A 97 13.40 0.75 5.13
CA ALA A 97 11.96 0.85 5.28
C ALA A 97 11.26 1.19 3.94
N ALA A 98 11.82 2.11 3.16
CA ALA A 98 11.31 2.44 1.83
C ALA A 98 11.38 1.24 0.87
N ALA A 99 12.51 0.52 0.86
CA ALA A 99 12.66 -0.69 0.07
C ALA A 99 11.68 -1.81 0.49
N ALA A 100 11.44 -1.97 1.80
CA ALA A 100 10.45 -2.92 2.31
C ALA A 100 9.02 -2.54 1.91
N SER A 101 8.66 -1.26 2.02
CA SER A 101 7.36 -0.74 1.56
C SER A 101 7.14 -1.00 0.08
N GLU A 102 8.16 -0.75 -0.75
CA GLU A 102 8.06 -0.99 -2.19
C GLU A 102 7.94 -2.47 -2.53
N ARG A 103 8.70 -3.34 -1.86
CA ARG A 103 8.54 -4.80 -1.99
C ARG A 103 7.15 -5.27 -1.58
N ALA A 104 6.56 -4.68 -0.54
CA ALA A 104 5.20 -5.01 -0.10
C ALA A 104 4.17 -4.62 -1.18
N LYS A 105 4.28 -3.45 -1.79
CA LYS A 105 3.40 -3.04 -2.90
C LYS A 105 3.53 -3.95 -4.12
N VAL A 106 4.76 -4.33 -4.49
CA VAL A 106 5.01 -5.27 -5.60
C VAL A 106 4.42 -6.64 -5.29
N ALA A 107 4.57 -7.13 -4.06
CA ALA A 107 3.99 -8.39 -3.62
C ALA A 107 2.45 -8.35 -3.64
N GLU A 108 1.85 -7.27 -3.14
CA GLU A 108 0.39 -7.06 -3.16
C GLU A 108 -0.14 -7.00 -4.60
N ALA A 109 0.54 -6.27 -5.49
CA ALA A 109 0.19 -6.22 -6.91
C ALA A 109 0.28 -7.61 -7.57
N ALA A 110 1.30 -8.41 -7.23
CA ALA A 110 1.45 -9.77 -7.73
C ALA A 110 0.38 -10.73 -7.19
N VAL A 111 -0.07 -10.55 -5.94
CA VAL A 111 -1.20 -11.31 -5.38
C VAL A 111 -2.50 -10.92 -6.08
N ARG A 112 -2.78 -9.62 -6.23
CA ARG A 112 -3.97 -9.12 -6.94
C ARG A 112 -4.00 -9.60 -8.39
N GLY A 113 -2.89 -9.50 -9.11
CA GLY A 113 -2.81 -9.96 -10.51
C GLY A 113 -3.09 -11.46 -10.67
N ARG A 114 -2.66 -12.28 -9.69
CA ARG A 114 -3.01 -13.71 -9.67
C ARG A 114 -4.50 -13.93 -9.40
N ALA A 115 -5.08 -13.21 -8.45
CA ALA A 115 -6.50 -13.30 -8.15
C ALA A 115 -7.38 -12.88 -9.34
N GLU A 116 -7.02 -11.81 -10.05
CA GLU A 116 -7.70 -11.38 -11.28
C GLU A 116 -7.59 -12.41 -12.40
N ALA A 117 -6.42 -13.02 -12.59
CA ALA A 117 -6.21 -14.09 -13.57
C ALA A 117 -7.06 -15.34 -13.24
N GLU A 118 -7.11 -15.75 -11.97
CA GLU A 118 -7.94 -16.86 -11.52
C GLU A 118 -9.43 -16.56 -11.71
N GLN A 119 -9.87 -15.35 -11.33
CA GLN A 119 -11.24 -14.90 -11.56
C GLN A 119 -11.61 -14.94 -13.04
N LYS A 120 -10.70 -14.50 -13.92
CA LYS A 120 -10.90 -14.59 -15.38
C LYS A 120 -11.06 -16.03 -15.85
N ILE A 121 -10.19 -16.94 -15.40
CA ILE A 121 -10.29 -18.38 -15.72
C ILE A 121 -11.64 -18.94 -15.27
N ARG A 122 -12.12 -18.58 -14.08
CA ARG A 122 -13.42 -19.02 -13.56
C ARG A 122 -14.58 -18.49 -14.37
N ILE A 123 -14.57 -17.21 -14.76
CA ILE A 123 -15.60 -16.65 -15.65
C ILE A 123 -15.58 -17.33 -17.02
N ASP A 124 -14.40 -17.54 -17.62
CA ASP A 124 -14.31 -18.22 -18.91
C ASP A 124 -14.81 -19.67 -18.82
N ALA A 125 -14.53 -20.36 -17.70
CA ALA A 125 -15.09 -21.69 -17.42
C ALA A 125 -16.62 -21.67 -17.23
N LEU A 126 -17.18 -20.61 -16.64
CA LEU A 126 -18.63 -20.44 -16.55
C LEU A 126 -19.25 -20.18 -17.93
N ARG A 127 -18.64 -19.33 -18.76
CA ARG A 127 -19.08 -19.09 -20.15
C ARG A 127 -19.12 -20.38 -20.95
N ALA A 128 -18.13 -21.26 -20.76
CA ALA A 128 -18.06 -22.57 -21.42
C ALA A 128 -19.11 -23.58 -20.93
N GLN A 129 -19.66 -23.42 -19.71
CA GLN A 129 -20.71 -24.30 -19.15
C GLN A 129 -22.13 -23.89 -19.61
N GLY A 130 -22.29 -22.65 -20.07
CA GLY A 130 -23.57 -22.10 -20.53
C GLY A 130 -23.73 -20.63 -20.13
N HIS A 131 -24.88 -20.08 -20.52
CA HIS A 131 -25.23 -18.65 -20.60
C HIS A 131 -25.37 -17.91 -19.26
N GLY A 132 -24.54 -18.21 -18.27
CA GLY A 132 -24.51 -17.49 -16.99
C GLY A 132 -23.96 -16.07 -17.20
N PRO A 133 -22.64 -15.90 -17.42
CA PRO A 133 -22.03 -14.59 -17.57
C PRO A 133 -22.64 -13.76 -18.70
N GLN A 134 -22.91 -14.37 -19.86
CA GLN A 134 -23.45 -13.69 -21.03
C GLN A 134 -24.83 -13.05 -20.78
N ARG A 135 -25.62 -13.56 -19.82
CA ARG A 135 -26.96 -13.04 -19.49
C ARG A 135 -27.01 -12.20 -18.22
N HIS A 136 -26.05 -12.38 -17.32
CA HIS A 136 -26.13 -11.81 -15.96
C HIS A 136 -24.82 -11.20 -15.46
N LEU A 137 -23.83 -11.00 -16.33
CA LEU A 137 -22.60 -10.27 -16.01
C LEU A 137 -22.22 -9.31 -17.14
N ASP A 138 -22.19 -9.83 -18.36
CA ASP A 138 -21.72 -9.11 -19.55
C ASP A 138 -22.72 -8.06 -20.12
N PRO A 139 -24.06 -8.17 -19.95
CA PRO A 139 -24.99 -7.19 -20.51
C PRO A 139 -24.81 -5.79 -19.95
N ASP A 140 -24.80 -4.78 -20.82
CA ASP A 140 -24.94 -3.37 -20.44
C ASP A 140 -26.40 -3.00 -20.09
N ASP A 141 -26.64 -1.76 -19.69
CA ASP A 141 -27.95 -1.30 -19.23
C ASP A 141 -28.98 -1.33 -20.36
N GLU A 142 -28.59 -0.92 -21.58
CA GLU A 142 -29.46 -0.98 -22.75
C GLU A 142 -29.88 -2.43 -23.05
N THR A 143 -28.93 -3.36 -22.99
CA THR A 143 -29.20 -4.78 -23.21
C THR A 143 -30.12 -5.36 -22.14
N LEU A 144 -29.96 -4.97 -20.86
CA LEU A 144 -30.90 -5.35 -19.80
C LEU A 144 -32.31 -4.78 -20.03
N GLN A 145 -32.43 -3.54 -20.50
CA GLN A 145 -33.73 -2.93 -20.78
C GLN A 145 -34.42 -3.60 -21.99
N ARG A 146 -33.67 -3.89 -23.06
CA ARG A 146 -34.16 -4.66 -24.22
C ARG A 146 -34.59 -6.07 -23.84
N ARG A 147 -33.91 -6.70 -22.89
CA ARG A 147 -34.26 -8.03 -22.37
C ARG A 147 -35.70 -8.11 -21.85
N LEU A 148 -36.25 -7.00 -21.35
CA LEU A 148 -37.64 -6.92 -20.87
C LEU A 148 -38.70 -6.94 -21.99
N GLY A 149 -38.28 -6.95 -23.26
CA GLY A 149 -39.13 -7.20 -24.43
C GLY A 149 -40.10 -6.06 -24.76
N THR A 150 -41.13 -6.39 -25.53
CA THR A 150 -42.18 -5.46 -25.97
C THR A 150 -43.35 -5.48 -25.01
N THR A 151 -43.85 -4.31 -24.61
CA THR A 151 -44.99 -4.18 -23.69
C THR A 151 -46.28 -4.73 -24.32
N GLU A 152 -47.04 -5.49 -23.55
CA GLU A 152 -48.39 -5.89 -23.91
C GLU A 152 -49.42 -4.86 -23.42
N TYR A 153 -50.46 -4.64 -24.21
CA TYR A 153 -51.58 -3.75 -23.87
C TYR A 153 -52.90 -4.53 -23.92
N ASN A 154 -53.84 -4.14 -23.07
CA ASN A 154 -55.22 -4.61 -23.12
C ASN A 154 -55.93 -4.04 -24.37
N PRO A 155 -57.08 -4.60 -24.80
CA PRO A 155 -57.82 -4.10 -25.95
C PRO A 155 -58.24 -2.62 -25.85
N ASN A 156 -58.39 -2.10 -24.64
CA ASN A 156 -58.71 -0.69 -24.38
C ASN A 156 -57.48 0.25 -24.41
N GLY A 157 -56.30 -0.25 -24.77
CA GLY A 157 -55.05 0.51 -24.83
C GLY A 157 -54.34 0.70 -23.49
N SER A 158 -54.91 0.22 -22.37
CA SER A 158 -54.22 0.26 -21.07
C SER A 158 -53.07 -0.75 -21.00
N VAL A 159 -52.04 -0.44 -20.23
CA VAL A 159 -50.91 -1.35 -19.99
C VAL A 159 -51.43 -2.64 -19.35
N LYS A 160 -51.06 -3.78 -19.92
CA LYS A 160 -51.41 -5.08 -19.35
C LYS A 160 -50.46 -5.37 -18.19
N LEU A 161 -51.00 -5.51 -16.99
CA LEU A 161 -50.23 -5.90 -15.81
C LEU A 161 -50.37 -7.39 -15.53
N LYS A 162 -49.27 -8.01 -15.10
CA LYS A 162 -49.24 -9.41 -14.68
C LYS A 162 -50.15 -9.60 -13.45
N GLN A 163 -50.94 -10.67 -13.49
CA GLN A 163 -51.89 -11.03 -12.43
C GLN A 163 -51.36 -12.21 -11.62
N GLY A 164 -51.30 -12.07 -10.30
CA GLY A 164 -50.88 -13.12 -9.37
C GLY A 164 -49.39 -13.47 -9.40
N GLY A 165 -48.98 -14.25 -8.39
CA GLY A 165 -47.62 -14.77 -8.27
C GLY A 165 -46.55 -13.71 -7.94
N PRO A 166 -45.26 -14.06 -8.10
CA PRO A 166 -44.16 -13.21 -7.66
C PRO A 166 -43.97 -11.92 -8.48
N ASN A 167 -44.68 -11.79 -9.60
CA ASN A 167 -44.55 -10.67 -10.53
C ASN A 167 -45.85 -9.86 -10.66
N VAL A 168 -46.78 -9.98 -9.71
CA VAL A 168 -48.01 -9.19 -9.71
C VAL A 168 -47.70 -7.70 -9.88
N ASN A 169 -48.58 -6.97 -10.58
CA ASN A 169 -48.48 -5.54 -10.88
C ASN A 169 -47.33 -5.12 -11.81
N HIS A 170 -46.39 -5.99 -12.16
CA HIS A 170 -45.42 -5.68 -13.20
C HIS A 170 -46.06 -5.62 -14.59
N VAL A 171 -45.45 -4.84 -15.49
CA VAL A 171 -45.81 -4.82 -16.91
C VAL A 171 -45.66 -6.22 -17.52
N ALA A 172 -46.70 -6.67 -18.21
CA ALA A 172 -46.64 -7.85 -19.05
C ALA A 172 -45.93 -7.51 -20.36
N SER A 173 -45.03 -8.40 -20.78
CA SER A 173 -44.25 -8.24 -22.00
C SER A 173 -44.31 -9.51 -22.83
N LYS A 174 -43.92 -9.39 -24.09
CA LYS A 174 -43.63 -10.47 -25.04
C LYS A 174 -42.33 -10.17 -25.77
N ASP A 175 -41.88 -11.08 -26.63
CA ASP A 175 -40.73 -10.85 -27.50
C ASP A 175 -39.47 -10.43 -26.71
N TRP A 176 -39.21 -11.13 -25.59
CA TRP A 176 -38.05 -10.89 -24.75
C TRP A 176 -36.76 -11.15 -25.51
N ILE A 177 -35.79 -10.26 -25.38
CA ILE A 177 -34.49 -10.40 -26.05
C ILE A 177 -33.55 -11.20 -25.16
N ASP A 178 -32.97 -12.28 -25.67
CA ASP A 178 -31.85 -12.95 -25.02
C ASP A 178 -30.62 -12.04 -25.12
N PRO A 179 -30.01 -11.60 -24.01
CA PRO A 179 -28.82 -10.76 -24.04
C PRO A 179 -27.66 -11.36 -24.84
N GLU A 180 -27.58 -12.69 -24.92
CA GLU A 180 -26.49 -13.36 -25.63
C GLU A 180 -26.66 -13.35 -27.14
N THR A 181 -27.88 -13.60 -27.63
CA THR A 181 -28.14 -13.63 -29.08
C THR A 181 -28.50 -12.26 -29.64
N GLY A 182 -28.96 -11.34 -28.79
CA GLY A 182 -29.55 -10.07 -29.22
C GLY A 182 -30.89 -10.23 -29.95
N THR A 183 -31.50 -11.42 -29.90
CA THR A 183 -32.76 -11.74 -30.59
C THR A 183 -33.81 -12.29 -29.62
N THR A 184 -35.03 -12.53 -30.11
CA THR A 184 -36.08 -13.21 -29.33
C THR A 184 -35.87 -14.72 -29.17
N ILE A 185 -34.78 -15.25 -29.71
CA ILE A 185 -34.44 -16.68 -29.66
C ILE A 185 -33.46 -16.93 -28.53
N ASP A 186 -33.82 -17.86 -27.67
CA ASP A 186 -33.04 -18.35 -26.55
C ASP A 186 -31.85 -19.17 -27.03
N ALA A 187 -30.65 -18.76 -26.65
CA ALA A 187 -29.40 -19.44 -27.02
C ALA A 187 -29.33 -20.90 -26.55
N GLU A 188 -29.97 -21.25 -25.42
CA GLU A 188 -29.90 -22.60 -24.84
C GLU A 188 -30.84 -23.57 -25.55
N THR A 189 -32.06 -23.12 -25.80
CA THR A 189 -33.16 -23.99 -26.25
C THR A 189 -33.48 -23.85 -27.73
N GLY A 190 -33.03 -22.78 -28.38
CA GLY A 190 -33.43 -22.41 -29.75
C GLY A 190 -34.89 -21.97 -29.88
N GLY A 191 -35.65 -21.94 -28.79
CA GLY A 191 -37.04 -21.49 -28.74
C GLY A 191 -37.16 -20.01 -28.38
N PRO A 192 -38.38 -19.50 -28.18
CA PRO A 192 -38.58 -18.12 -27.72
C PRO A 192 -37.93 -17.90 -26.34
N HIS A 193 -37.11 -16.87 -26.22
CA HIS A 193 -36.52 -16.46 -24.94
C HIS A 193 -37.60 -16.01 -23.96
N ARG A 194 -37.40 -16.34 -22.69
CA ARG A 194 -38.28 -15.95 -21.59
C ARG A 194 -37.46 -15.22 -20.55
N CYS A 195 -37.91 -14.01 -20.23
CA CYS A 195 -37.41 -13.24 -19.10
C CYS A 195 -38.50 -13.06 -18.05
N GLY A 196 -38.08 -12.87 -16.79
CA GLY A 196 -38.97 -12.49 -15.70
C GLY A 196 -39.57 -11.09 -15.90
N ALA A 197 -40.12 -10.53 -14.83
CA ALA A 197 -40.54 -9.12 -14.85
C ALA A 197 -39.39 -8.13 -14.64
N VAL A 198 -38.23 -8.65 -14.25
CA VAL A 198 -37.04 -7.90 -13.91
C VAL A 198 -35.86 -8.49 -14.70
N ALA A 199 -35.02 -7.64 -15.27
CA ALA A 199 -33.76 -8.00 -15.89
C ALA A 199 -32.62 -7.60 -14.97
N THR A 200 -31.72 -8.53 -14.64
CA THR A 200 -30.72 -8.32 -13.57
C THR A 200 -29.33 -8.80 -13.99
N ARG A 201 -28.28 -8.21 -13.41
CA ARG A 201 -26.88 -8.63 -13.56
C ARG A 201 -26.07 -8.39 -12.28
N PHE A 202 -24.93 -9.05 -12.19
CA PHE A 202 -23.82 -8.69 -11.33
C PHE A 202 -23.04 -7.52 -11.95
N ASP A 203 -22.58 -6.57 -11.14
CA ASP A 203 -21.79 -5.44 -11.65
C ASP A 203 -20.31 -5.77 -11.81
N ASN A 204 -19.86 -6.88 -11.22
CA ASN A 204 -18.48 -7.33 -11.33
C ASN A 204 -18.37 -8.86 -11.32
N ALA A 205 -17.35 -9.34 -12.04
CA ALA A 205 -17.06 -10.77 -12.17
C ALA A 205 -16.70 -11.44 -10.83
N GLY A 206 -16.07 -10.71 -9.90
CA GLY A 206 -15.64 -11.24 -8.62
C GLY A 206 -16.82 -11.72 -7.77
N ASP A 207 -17.92 -10.98 -7.74
CA ASP A 207 -19.12 -11.37 -7.01
C ASP A 207 -19.82 -12.58 -7.64
N MET A 208 -19.87 -12.69 -8.98
CA MET A 208 -20.41 -13.89 -9.63
C MET A 208 -19.56 -15.13 -9.32
N VAL A 209 -18.22 -15.00 -9.31
CA VAL A 209 -17.29 -16.10 -8.95
C VAL A 209 -17.48 -16.52 -7.48
N LYS A 210 -17.62 -15.57 -6.55
CA LYS A 210 -17.90 -15.90 -5.13
C LYS A 210 -19.18 -16.72 -4.97
N VAL A 211 -20.22 -16.41 -5.75
CA VAL A 211 -21.47 -17.20 -5.73
C VAL A 211 -21.24 -18.60 -6.28
N ASP A 212 -20.56 -18.75 -7.42
CA ASP A 212 -20.26 -20.07 -7.97
C ASP A 212 -19.41 -20.91 -7.00
N ASP A 213 -18.43 -20.32 -6.34
CA ASP A 213 -17.63 -20.98 -5.30
C ASP A 213 -18.47 -21.43 -4.10
N TYR A 214 -19.35 -20.55 -3.61
CA TYR A 214 -20.29 -20.89 -2.53
C TYR A 214 -21.17 -22.08 -2.92
N VAL A 215 -21.76 -22.05 -4.13
CA VAL A 215 -22.66 -23.11 -4.61
C VAL A 215 -21.92 -24.43 -4.77
N ARG A 216 -20.71 -24.43 -5.34
CA ARG A 216 -19.90 -25.64 -5.48
C ARG A 216 -19.57 -26.26 -4.13
N LYS A 217 -19.16 -25.44 -3.15
CA LYS A 217 -18.93 -25.91 -1.79
C LYS A 217 -20.21 -26.45 -1.15
N TYR A 218 -21.36 -25.83 -1.39
CA TYR A 218 -22.66 -26.31 -0.91
C TYR A 218 -22.99 -27.68 -1.51
N ILE A 219 -22.79 -27.86 -2.83
CA ILE A 219 -22.97 -29.13 -3.54
C ILE A 219 -22.06 -30.21 -2.95
N ASP A 220 -20.79 -29.92 -2.69
CA ASP A 220 -19.86 -30.89 -2.10
C ASP A 220 -20.32 -31.39 -0.72
N GLN A 221 -21.04 -30.53 0.02
CA GLN A 221 -21.54 -30.84 1.37
C GLN A 221 -22.91 -31.53 1.37
N HIS A 222 -23.78 -31.21 0.40
CA HIS A 222 -25.19 -31.62 0.42
C HIS A 222 -25.60 -32.51 -0.76
N GLY A 223 -24.74 -32.68 -1.76
CA GLY A 223 -24.98 -33.47 -2.97
C GLY A 223 -25.78 -32.75 -4.07
N GLU A 224 -26.42 -31.62 -3.77
CA GLU A 224 -27.27 -30.85 -4.69
C GLU A 224 -27.09 -29.33 -4.52
N PRO A 225 -27.37 -28.52 -5.55
CA PRO A 225 -27.28 -27.06 -5.45
C PRO A 225 -28.40 -26.48 -4.57
N PRO A 226 -28.15 -25.38 -3.83
CA PRO A 226 -29.21 -24.66 -3.16
C PRO A 226 -30.14 -24.00 -4.20
N THR A 227 -31.43 -23.90 -3.90
CA THR A 227 -32.40 -23.28 -4.83
C THR A 227 -32.43 -21.76 -4.73
N SER A 228 -32.01 -21.20 -3.59
CA SER A 228 -31.96 -19.77 -3.32
C SER A 228 -30.94 -19.48 -2.23
N ILE A 229 -30.17 -18.39 -2.38
CA ILE A 229 -29.16 -17.95 -1.42
C ILE A 229 -29.41 -16.48 -1.09
N PRO A 230 -29.59 -16.07 0.17
CA PRO A 230 -29.67 -14.65 0.50
C PRO A 230 -28.43 -13.89 0.00
N ILE A 231 -28.62 -12.74 -0.66
CA ILE A 231 -27.51 -11.96 -1.24
C ILE A 231 -26.46 -11.65 -0.15
N LYS A 232 -26.92 -11.30 1.05
CA LYS A 232 -26.06 -10.96 2.18
C LYS A 232 -25.17 -12.11 2.66
N ASP A 233 -25.62 -13.36 2.52
CA ASP A 233 -24.92 -14.53 3.04
C ASP A 233 -23.68 -14.87 2.20
N VAL A 234 -23.64 -14.40 0.94
CA VAL A 234 -22.56 -14.69 -0.02
C VAL A 234 -21.79 -13.44 -0.45
N LEU A 235 -22.46 -12.29 -0.59
CA LEU A 235 -21.82 -11.03 -1.02
C LEU A 235 -21.60 -10.02 0.12
N GLY A 236 -22.01 -10.37 1.35
CA GLY A 236 -21.98 -9.50 2.53
C GLY A 236 -23.16 -8.52 2.58
N GLU A 237 -23.30 -7.80 3.71
CA GLU A 237 -24.44 -6.89 3.97
C GLU A 237 -24.67 -5.88 2.83
N ASP A 238 -23.59 -5.30 2.29
CA ASP A 238 -23.65 -4.33 1.18
C ASP A 238 -23.62 -4.98 -0.22
N GLY A 239 -23.72 -6.31 -0.31
CA GLY A 239 -23.68 -7.04 -1.58
C GLY A 239 -24.77 -6.61 -2.58
N HIS A 240 -25.93 -6.22 -2.06
CA HIS A 240 -27.06 -5.75 -2.86
C HIS A 240 -26.78 -4.47 -3.67
N LYS A 241 -25.77 -3.68 -3.28
CA LYS A 241 -25.39 -2.43 -3.95
C LYS A 241 -24.50 -2.65 -5.19
N ARG A 242 -24.07 -3.89 -5.43
CA ARG A 242 -23.17 -4.27 -6.55
C ARG A 242 -23.89 -5.14 -7.59
N LEU A 243 -25.20 -4.93 -7.67
CA LEU A 243 -26.11 -5.61 -8.58
C LEU A 243 -26.91 -4.53 -9.29
N THR A 244 -27.06 -4.66 -10.60
CA THR A 244 -27.89 -3.78 -11.41
C THR A 244 -29.10 -4.54 -11.92
N GLY A 245 -30.24 -3.89 -11.96
CA GLY A 245 -31.43 -4.43 -12.59
C GLY A 245 -32.45 -3.37 -12.95
N PHE A 246 -33.32 -3.72 -13.88
CA PHE A 246 -34.39 -2.85 -14.36
C PHE A 246 -35.72 -3.58 -14.42
N TYR A 247 -36.80 -2.84 -14.23
CA TYR A 247 -38.16 -3.22 -14.58
C TYR A 247 -38.83 -2.07 -15.34
N LYS A 248 -39.92 -2.35 -16.07
CA LYS A 248 -40.72 -1.32 -16.75
C LYS A 248 -41.68 -0.66 -15.76
N ASP A 249 -41.75 0.66 -15.79
CA ASP A 249 -42.72 1.42 -14.99
C ASP A 249 -44.16 1.05 -15.40
N PRO A 250 -45.00 0.56 -14.48
CA PRO A 250 -46.41 0.25 -14.77
C PRO A 250 -47.24 1.47 -15.22
N GLN A 251 -46.84 2.69 -14.84
CA GLN A 251 -47.52 3.93 -15.20
C GLN A 251 -47.07 4.47 -16.57
N ASP A 252 -45.81 4.23 -16.93
CA ASP A 252 -45.22 4.64 -18.21
C ASP A 252 -44.24 3.56 -18.69
N PRO A 253 -44.70 2.53 -19.43
CA PRO A 253 -43.89 1.38 -19.78
C PRO A 253 -42.79 1.68 -20.81
N SER A 254 -42.65 2.93 -21.24
CA SER A 254 -41.49 3.42 -22.00
C SER A 254 -40.28 3.76 -21.09
N LYS A 255 -40.52 3.88 -19.78
CA LYS A 255 -39.49 4.12 -18.76
C LYS A 255 -39.08 2.83 -18.08
N TYR A 256 -37.79 2.75 -17.79
CA TYR A 256 -37.17 1.66 -17.04
C TYR A 256 -36.70 2.19 -15.68
N LEU A 257 -37.16 1.56 -14.61
CA LEU A 257 -36.83 1.94 -13.24
C LEU A 257 -35.79 0.98 -12.66
N PRO A 258 -34.85 1.49 -11.85
CA PRO A 258 -33.83 0.66 -11.22
C PRO A 258 -34.45 -0.25 -10.16
N VAL A 259 -33.84 -1.41 -9.96
CA VAL A 259 -34.25 -2.42 -8.98
C VAL A 259 -33.43 -2.28 -7.71
N ASP A 260 -34.13 -2.28 -6.58
CA ASP A 260 -33.53 -2.44 -5.26
C ASP A 260 -33.44 -3.93 -4.88
N PHE A 261 -32.21 -4.40 -4.66
CA PHE A 261 -31.88 -5.79 -4.31
C PHE A 261 -31.73 -6.03 -2.80
N GLU A 262 -31.92 -5.04 -1.93
CA GLU A 262 -31.82 -5.26 -0.49
C GLU A 262 -32.84 -6.32 -0.03
N GLY A 263 -32.38 -7.26 0.81
CA GLY A 263 -33.18 -8.41 1.24
C GLY A 263 -33.55 -9.39 0.12
N GLY A 264 -32.94 -9.26 -1.06
CA GLY A 264 -33.08 -10.19 -2.17
C GLY A 264 -32.23 -11.46 -2.03
N ASN A 265 -32.35 -12.33 -3.01
CA ASN A 265 -31.65 -13.62 -3.06
C ASN A 265 -30.95 -13.80 -4.41
N ILE A 266 -30.01 -14.73 -4.49
CA ILE A 266 -29.39 -15.20 -5.71
C ILE A 266 -29.96 -16.58 -6.01
N THR A 267 -30.37 -16.79 -7.26
CA THR A 267 -30.83 -18.10 -7.73
C THR A 267 -29.76 -18.71 -8.62
N PRO A 268 -29.02 -19.70 -8.13
CA PRO A 268 -28.16 -20.52 -8.96
C PRO A 268 -28.99 -21.64 -9.62
N VAL A 269 -28.74 -21.88 -10.91
CA VAL A 269 -29.35 -22.99 -11.65
C VAL A 269 -28.23 -23.87 -12.16
N TYR A 270 -28.10 -25.05 -11.56
CA TYR A 270 -27.14 -26.07 -11.97
C TYR A 270 -27.89 -27.28 -12.52
N LYS A 271 -27.26 -27.99 -13.47
CA LYS A 271 -27.76 -29.26 -14.00
C LYS A 271 -26.63 -30.28 -14.02
N LEU A 272 -26.97 -31.55 -13.93
CA LEU A 272 -26.01 -32.63 -14.18
C LEU A 272 -25.72 -32.70 -15.69
N ASP A 273 -24.45 -32.83 -16.04
CA ASP A 273 -24.02 -33.14 -17.40
C ASP A 273 -24.09 -34.66 -17.69
N ALA A 274 -23.66 -35.06 -18.88
CA ALA A 274 -23.64 -36.48 -19.29
C ALA A 274 -22.74 -37.38 -18.41
N ASN A 275 -21.85 -36.79 -17.60
CA ASN A 275 -20.95 -37.50 -16.70
C ASN A 275 -21.42 -37.42 -15.23
N ASN A 276 -22.66 -37.01 -14.97
CA ASN A 276 -23.19 -36.75 -13.63
C ASN A 276 -22.39 -35.70 -12.84
N LYS A 277 -21.81 -34.71 -13.52
CA LYS A 277 -21.17 -33.56 -12.88
C LYS A 277 -22.09 -32.35 -12.91
N TRP A 278 -22.21 -31.65 -11.79
CA TRP A 278 -22.93 -30.38 -11.73
C TRP A 278 -22.21 -29.29 -12.53
N ILE A 279 -22.92 -28.74 -13.52
CA ILE A 279 -22.51 -27.58 -14.32
C ILE A 279 -23.46 -26.40 -14.09
N ALA A 280 -22.90 -25.19 -14.02
CA ALA A 280 -23.69 -23.97 -13.89
C ALA A 280 -24.37 -23.67 -15.23
N ARG A 281 -25.71 -23.55 -15.23
CA ARG A 281 -26.46 -23.09 -16.41
C ARG A 281 -26.69 -21.60 -16.37
N THR A 282 -27.07 -21.08 -15.22
CA THR A 282 -27.19 -19.64 -14.99
C THR A 282 -27.11 -19.32 -13.50
N ILE A 283 -26.74 -18.10 -13.16
CA ILE A 283 -26.72 -17.57 -11.81
C ILE A 283 -27.21 -16.14 -11.92
N PHE A 284 -28.26 -15.79 -11.19
CA PHE A 284 -28.82 -14.45 -11.29
C PHE A 284 -29.35 -13.93 -9.95
N PRO A 285 -29.18 -12.62 -9.68
CA PRO A 285 -29.78 -11.99 -8.52
C PRO A 285 -31.26 -11.72 -8.76
N ASN A 286 -32.05 -11.90 -7.70
CA ASN A 286 -33.47 -11.62 -7.62
C ASN A 286 -33.71 -10.59 -6.50
N PRO A 287 -34.45 -9.51 -6.77
CA PRO A 287 -34.88 -8.62 -5.71
C PRO A 287 -35.83 -9.34 -4.75
N ARG A 288 -36.03 -8.72 -3.57
CA ARG A 288 -37.04 -9.20 -2.62
C ARG A 288 -38.43 -9.15 -3.26
N PHE A 289 -39.20 -10.23 -3.14
CA PHE A 289 -40.58 -10.26 -3.61
C PHE A 289 -41.43 -9.15 -2.95
N GLY A 290 -42.27 -8.50 -3.75
CA GLY A 290 -43.15 -7.42 -3.31
C GLY A 290 -42.47 -6.07 -3.07
N ARG A 291 -41.17 -5.95 -3.44
CA ARG A 291 -40.44 -4.67 -3.37
C ARG A 291 -40.66 -3.81 -4.62
N HIS A 292 -40.95 -4.43 -5.76
CA HIS A 292 -41.23 -3.79 -7.05
C HIS A 292 -42.33 -4.55 -7.82
N PRO A 293 -43.09 -3.86 -8.69
CA PRO A 293 -43.55 -2.51 -8.43
C PRO A 293 -44.44 -2.49 -7.18
#